data_AF-A0A928VKW9-F1
#
_entry.id   AF-A0A928VKW9-F1
#
_cell.length_a   1.000
_cell.length_b   1.000
_cell.length_c   1.000
_cell.angle_alpha   90.00
_cell.angle_beta   90.00
_cell.angle_gamma   90.00
#
_symmetry.space_group_name_H-M   'P 1'
#
loop_
_entity.id
_entity.type
_entity.pdbx_description
1 polymer ?
#
loop_
_entity_poly.entity_id
_entity_poly.type
_entity_poly.pdbx_seq_one_letter_code
_entity_poly.pdbx_strand_id
1 'polypeptide(L)'
;MNSQPSPDSLYARSARRGKHKIFIGMSPGVGKTYKMLEEGHRLKQEGVDVVIGLLETHNRQETAEKSLGLELVPRKLITVSGVTLTEMDTEAVIARQPQLALVDELAHTNVPGSQHEKRYQDVEQILAAGIDVYSTVNIQHLESLNDLVARITGVVVRERIPDRLLEQADEVVVVDVTPETLEERLKDGKIYAPEKIDQSLQNFFQRRNLIALRELALREIADNVEEDALEETQPNTTAPYCNIHERVLVCVSTYPNALQLLRRGARIAGYMRAPLYCVFVGDPDRFLTREETLQLETCERLCKEFDGQFIRVAGLDIAKAISDVAKQYRITQIVIGESQRSRWKT
;
A
#
# COMPACT_ATOMS: atom_id res chain seq x y z
N MET A 1 -43.19 40.51 9.14
CA MET A 1 -42.49 39.42 8.43
C MET A 1 -41.01 39.55 8.70
N ASN A 2 -40.51 38.80 9.68
CA ASN A 2 -39.08 38.58 9.90
C ASN A 2 -38.96 37.26 10.65
N SER A 3 -38.84 36.18 9.88
CA SER A 3 -38.69 34.82 10.40
C SER A 3 -37.22 34.63 10.77
N GLN A 4 -36.91 34.68 12.06
CA GLN A 4 -35.61 34.24 12.56
C GLN A 4 -35.47 32.74 12.34
N PRO A 5 -34.33 32.25 11.82
CA PRO A 5 -34.06 30.83 11.77
C PRO A 5 -33.86 30.29 13.19
N SER A 6 -34.43 29.12 13.45
CA SER A 6 -34.37 28.40 14.72
C SER A 6 -32.93 27.99 15.09
N PRO A 7 -32.54 28.02 16.39
CA PRO A 7 -31.14 27.82 16.83
C PRO A 7 -30.62 26.37 16.77
N ASP A 8 -31.41 25.41 16.29
CA ASP A 8 -31.10 23.97 16.39
C ASP A 8 -30.18 23.42 15.29
N SER A 9 -29.64 24.26 14.40
CA SER A 9 -28.78 23.82 13.29
C SER A 9 -27.27 23.88 13.58
N LEU A 10 -26.85 24.33 14.77
CA LEU A 10 -25.43 24.57 15.11
C LEU A 10 -24.79 23.54 16.04
N TYR A 11 -25.49 22.45 16.36
CA TYR A 11 -24.96 21.33 17.16
C TYR A 11 -25.12 19.97 16.47
N ALA A 12 -24.83 19.90 15.16
CA ALA A 12 -24.37 18.64 14.60
C ALA A 12 -23.03 18.32 15.29
N ARG A 13 -23.06 17.55 16.39
CA ARG A 13 -21.87 16.88 16.93
C ARG A 13 -21.08 16.39 15.72
N SER A 14 -19.83 16.79 15.57
CA SER A 14 -18.97 16.21 14.53
C SER A 14 -19.01 14.70 14.79
N ALA A 15 -19.79 13.97 13.98
CA ALA A 15 -20.02 12.56 14.21
C ALA A 15 -18.64 11.91 14.15
N ARG A 16 -18.25 11.26 15.25
CA ARG A 16 -16.97 10.54 15.32
C ARG A 16 -16.95 9.60 14.12
N ARG A 17 -15.95 9.71 13.25
CA ARG A 17 -15.73 8.74 12.18
C ARG A 17 -15.59 7.35 12.83
N GLY A 18 -16.25 6.35 12.26
CA GLY A 18 -16.10 4.96 12.67
C GLY A 18 -14.65 4.51 12.53
N LYS A 19 -14.26 3.52 13.34
CA LYS A 19 -12.92 2.92 13.26
C LYS A 19 -12.87 1.90 12.15
N HIS A 20 -11.79 1.88 11.39
CA HIS A 20 -11.56 0.91 10.33
C HIS A 20 -10.48 -0.08 10.72
N LYS A 21 -10.85 -1.36 10.83
CA LYS A 21 -9.90 -2.47 10.98
C LYS A 21 -9.80 -3.25 9.69
N ILE A 22 -8.58 -3.45 9.19
CA ILE A 22 -8.33 -4.16 7.93
C ILE A 22 -7.58 -5.46 8.22
N PHE A 23 -8.18 -6.58 7.85
CA PHE A 23 -7.54 -7.88 7.82
C PHE A 23 -6.88 -8.06 6.45
N ILE A 24 -5.56 -7.90 6.39
CA ILE A 24 -4.78 -8.06 5.17
C ILE A 24 -4.15 -9.44 5.10
N GLY A 25 -4.12 -10.04 3.91
CA GLY A 25 -3.50 -11.33 3.68
C GLY A 25 -2.63 -11.34 2.43
N MET A 26 -1.60 -12.17 2.45
CA MET A 26 -0.68 -12.32 1.32
C MET A 26 -1.30 -13.06 0.12
N SER A 27 -2.40 -13.79 0.34
CA SER A 27 -3.03 -14.62 -0.68
C SER A 27 -4.51 -14.93 -0.36
N PRO A 28 -5.33 -15.28 -1.37
CA PRO A 28 -6.62 -15.94 -1.14
C PRO A 28 -6.48 -17.24 -0.34
N GLY A 29 -7.41 -17.50 0.59
CA GLY A 29 -7.45 -18.76 1.36
C GLY A 29 -6.64 -18.79 2.65
N VAL A 30 -5.96 -17.70 3.01
CA VAL A 30 -5.19 -17.57 4.27
C VAL A 30 -6.09 -17.50 5.51
N GLY A 31 -7.39 -17.24 5.33
CA GLY A 31 -8.38 -17.22 6.40
C GLY A 31 -8.76 -15.83 6.92
N LYS A 32 -8.55 -14.75 6.13
CA LYS A 32 -8.94 -13.38 6.51
C LYS A 32 -10.41 -13.28 6.95
N THR A 33 -11.32 -13.77 6.11
CA THR A 33 -12.77 -13.81 6.39
C THR A 33 -13.07 -14.59 7.67
N TYR A 34 -12.41 -15.73 7.87
CA TYR A 34 -12.60 -16.55 9.06
C TYR A 34 -12.15 -15.80 10.32
N LYS A 35 -11.00 -15.12 10.27
CA LYS A 35 -10.49 -14.30 11.39
C LYS A 35 -11.39 -13.10 11.69
N MET A 36 -11.87 -12.42 10.66
CA MET A 36 -12.83 -11.32 10.79
C MET A 36 -14.13 -11.79 11.48
N LEU A 37 -14.68 -12.94 11.08
CA LEU A 37 -15.87 -13.52 11.69
C LEU A 37 -15.64 -13.98 13.14
N GLU A 38 -14.49 -14.60 13.43
CA GLU A 38 -14.10 -15.02 14.78
C GLU A 38 -14.07 -13.82 15.73
N GLU A 39 -13.46 -12.72 15.29
CA GLU A 39 -13.42 -11.47 16.06
C GLU A 39 -14.82 -10.85 16.22
N GLY A 40 -15.62 -10.85 15.15
CA GLY A 40 -17.01 -10.36 15.18
C GLY A 40 -17.89 -11.13 16.18
N HIS A 41 -17.72 -12.45 16.27
CA HIS A 41 -18.39 -13.28 17.28
C HIS A 41 -17.96 -12.93 18.69
N ARG A 42 -16.65 -12.73 18.91
CA ARG A 42 -16.14 -12.35 20.24
C ARG A 42 -16.74 -11.04 20.71
N LEU A 43 -16.74 -10.02 19.85
CA LEU A 43 -17.32 -8.71 20.15
C LEU A 43 -18.84 -8.78 20.39
N LYS A 44 -19.56 -9.60 19.62
CA LYS A 44 -20.98 -9.83 19.87
C LYS A 44 -21.24 -10.47 21.24
N GLN A 45 -20.40 -11.42 21.67
CA GLN A 45 -20.49 -12.02 23.00
C GLN A 45 -20.18 -11.01 24.12
N GLU A 46 -19.33 -10.03 23.84
CA GLU A 46 -19.05 -8.89 24.73
C GLU A 46 -20.16 -7.82 24.71
N GLY A 47 -21.21 -8.01 23.91
CA GLY A 47 -22.40 -7.14 23.86
C GLY A 47 -22.36 -6.05 22.79
N VAL A 48 -21.38 -6.07 21.87
CA VAL A 48 -21.32 -5.15 20.74
C VAL A 48 -22.37 -5.52 19.70
N ASP A 49 -23.08 -4.53 19.14
CA ASP A 49 -24.00 -4.73 18.03
C ASP A 49 -23.24 -4.95 16.71
N VAL A 50 -23.13 -6.21 16.28
CA VAL A 50 -22.36 -6.62 15.09
C VAL A 50 -23.29 -7.11 13.99
N VAL A 51 -23.10 -6.57 12.78
CA VAL A 51 -23.75 -7.01 11.56
C VAL A 51 -22.73 -7.42 10.49
N ILE A 52 -23.10 -8.40 9.67
CA ILE A 52 -22.42 -8.69 8.41
C ILE A 52 -23.09 -7.85 7.33
N GLY A 53 -22.38 -6.84 6.81
CA GLY A 53 -22.83 -6.07 5.64
C GLY A 53 -22.61 -6.85 4.35
N LEU A 54 -21.46 -7.52 4.23
CA LEU A 54 -21.18 -8.41 3.13
C LEU A 54 -20.21 -9.53 3.56
N LEU A 55 -20.56 -10.77 3.20
CA LEU A 55 -19.71 -11.93 3.38
C LEU A 55 -19.60 -12.71 2.08
N GLU A 56 -18.39 -12.87 1.57
CA GLU A 56 -18.11 -13.72 0.42
C GLU A 56 -17.72 -15.13 0.88
N THR A 57 -18.64 -16.06 0.67
CA THR A 57 -18.46 -17.45 1.12
C THR A 57 -17.67 -18.29 0.12
N HIS A 58 -17.55 -17.86 -1.15
CA HIS A 58 -16.91 -18.61 -2.24
C HIS A 58 -17.25 -20.12 -2.23
N ASN A 59 -18.52 -20.46 -2.00
CA ASN A 59 -19.03 -21.84 -1.86
C ASN A 59 -18.46 -22.67 -0.69
N ARG A 60 -17.88 -22.04 0.34
CA ARG A 60 -17.41 -22.70 1.56
C ARG A 60 -18.54 -22.86 2.58
N GLN A 61 -18.95 -24.10 2.85
CA GLN A 61 -19.89 -24.41 3.92
C GLN A 61 -19.39 -23.95 5.29
N GLU A 62 -18.10 -24.15 5.62
CA GLU A 62 -17.52 -23.74 6.91
C GLU A 62 -17.62 -22.22 7.17
N THR A 63 -17.49 -21.39 6.12
CA THR A 63 -17.60 -19.93 6.26
C THR A 63 -19.06 -19.50 6.43
N ALA A 64 -19.99 -20.19 5.76
CA ALA A 64 -21.42 -19.98 5.95
C ALA A 64 -21.86 -20.40 7.36
N GLU A 65 -21.36 -21.51 7.89
CA GLU A 65 -21.60 -21.93 9.27
C GLU A 65 -21.08 -20.93 10.29
N LYS A 66 -19.90 -20.34 10.06
CA LYS A 66 -19.34 -19.30 10.93
C LYS A 66 -20.10 -17.98 10.86
N SER A 67 -20.90 -17.74 9.84
CA SER A 67 -21.82 -16.59 9.80
C SER A 67 -23.04 -16.78 10.71
N LEU A 68 -23.38 -18.03 11.05
CA LEU A 68 -24.52 -18.34 11.92
C LEU A 68 -24.32 -17.69 13.29
N GLY A 69 -25.33 -16.96 13.74
CA GLY A 69 -25.29 -16.23 15.00
C GLY A 69 -24.89 -14.76 14.86
N LEU A 70 -24.39 -14.32 13.70
CA LEU A 70 -24.30 -12.90 13.33
C LEU A 70 -25.48 -12.52 12.45
N GLU A 71 -25.97 -11.29 12.58
CA GLU A 71 -27.03 -10.80 11.71
C GLU A 71 -26.44 -10.46 10.34
N LEU A 72 -27.13 -10.82 9.26
CA LEU A 72 -26.69 -10.61 7.88
C LEU A 72 -27.64 -9.63 7.19
N VAL A 73 -27.11 -8.50 6.69
CA VAL A 73 -27.88 -7.58 5.85
C VAL A 73 -28.12 -8.25 4.49
N PRO A 74 -29.37 -8.31 4.00
CA PRO A 74 -29.65 -8.84 2.67
C PRO A 74 -28.91 -8.05 1.58
N ARG A 75 -28.36 -8.77 0.60
CA ARG A 75 -27.67 -8.18 -0.55
C ARG A 75 -28.67 -7.47 -1.47
N LYS A 76 -28.28 -6.34 -2.03
CA LYS A 76 -29.04 -5.59 -3.05
C LYS A 76 -28.95 -6.31 -4.39
N LEU A 77 -30.09 -6.50 -5.05
CA LEU A 77 -30.15 -7.08 -6.41
C LEU A 77 -30.07 -5.95 -7.45
N ILE A 78 -29.11 -6.05 -8.37
CA ILE A 78 -28.89 -5.08 -9.44
C ILE A 78 -28.96 -5.81 -10.78
N THR A 79 -29.86 -5.38 -11.67
CA THR A 79 -30.01 -5.97 -13.01
C THR A 79 -29.23 -5.14 -14.02
N VAL A 80 -28.18 -5.73 -14.60
CA VAL A 80 -27.36 -5.11 -15.65
C VAL A 80 -27.43 -5.96 -16.90
N SER A 81 -27.85 -5.36 -18.01
CA SER A 81 -27.89 -6.03 -19.33
C SER A 81 -28.59 -7.40 -19.33
N GLY A 82 -29.64 -7.56 -18.50
CA GLY A 82 -30.42 -8.80 -18.38
C GLY A 82 -29.85 -9.84 -17.39
N VAL A 83 -28.72 -9.57 -16.75
CA VAL A 83 -28.15 -10.42 -15.69
C VAL A 83 -28.41 -9.77 -14.32
N THR A 84 -28.95 -10.55 -13.38
CA THR A 84 -29.13 -10.11 -12.00
C THR A 84 -27.88 -10.45 -11.20
N LEU A 85 -27.22 -9.41 -10.69
CA LEU A 85 -26.05 -9.50 -9.81
C LEU A 85 -26.43 -9.04 -8.41
N THR A 86 -25.66 -9.46 -7.41
CA THR A 86 -25.90 -9.10 -6.00
C THR A 86 -24.77 -8.23 -5.49
N GLU A 87 -25.07 -7.19 -4.73
CA GLU A 87 -24.06 -6.31 -4.15
C GLU A 87 -24.37 -5.95 -2.70
N MET A 88 -23.41 -5.39 -1.95
CA MET A 88 -23.66 -4.91 -0.60
C MET A 88 -24.73 -3.81 -0.59
N ASP A 89 -25.67 -3.88 0.36
CA ASP A 89 -26.64 -2.81 0.57
C ASP A 89 -26.12 -1.81 1.61
N THR A 90 -25.29 -0.86 1.15
CA THR A 90 -24.68 0.19 1.98
C THR A 90 -25.73 1.02 2.71
N GLU A 91 -26.86 1.34 2.05
CA GLU A 91 -27.93 2.13 2.63
C GLU A 91 -28.64 1.35 3.75
N ALA A 92 -28.89 0.05 3.57
CA ALA A 92 -29.47 -0.80 4.60
C ALA A 92 -28.55 -0.97 5.81
N VAL A 93 -27.24 -1.10 5.60
CA VAL A 93 -26.25 -1.15 6.70
C VAL A 93 -26.29 0.16 7.51
N ILE A 94 -26.26 1.31 6.82
CA ILE A 94 -26.30 2.62 7.48
C ILE A 94 -27.64 2.85 8.19
N ALA A 95 -28.76 2.47 7.58
CA ALA A 95 -30.09 2.61 8.17
C ALA A 95 -30.28 1.73 9.41
N ARG A 96 -29.62 0.56 9.48
CA ARG A 96 -29.61 -0.27 10.68
C ARG A 96 -28.83 0.36 11.83
N GLN A 97 -27.82 1.19 11.55
CA GLN A 97 -26.93 1.82 12.54
C GLN A 97 -26.27 0.83 13.53
N PRO A 98 -25.54 -0.20 13.06
CA PRO A 98 -24.83 -1.11 13.94
C PRO A 98 -23.65 -0.40 14.63
N GLN A 99 -23.13 -0.99 15.70
CA GLN A 99 -21.84 -0.55 16.25
C GLN A 99 -20.68 -1.00 15.34
N LEU A 100 -20.78 -2.21 14.77
CA LEU A 100 -19.77 -2.79 13.90
C LEU A 100 -20.39 -3.45 12.66
N ALA A 101 -19.86 -3.15 11.48
CA ALA A 101 -20.16 -3.83 10.23
C ALA A 101 -18.97 -4.65 9.73
N LEU A 102 -19.21 -5.92 9.36
CA LEU A 102 -18.21 -6.79 8.72
C LEU A 102 -18.41 -6.77 7.20
N VAL A 103 -17.36 -6.44 6.45
CA VAL A 103 -17.40 -6.26 4.99
C VAL A 103 -16.24 -6.98 4.30
N ASP A 104 -16.53 -8.04 3.57
CA ASP A 104 -15.50 -8.79 2.83
C ASP A 104 -15.13 -8.16 1.47
N GLU A 105 -13.95 -8.53 0.97
CA GLU A 105 -13.39 -8.11 -0.33
C GLU A 105 -13.39 -6.57 -0.57
N LEU A 106 -12.62 -5.84 0.22
CA LEU A 106 -12.52 -4.37 0.14
C LEU A 106 -12.13 -3.85 -1.25
N ALA A 107 -11.38 -4.64 -2.02
CA ALA A 107 -10.89 -4.28 -3.35
C ALA A 107 -11.89 -4.47 -4.50
N HIS A 108 -13.07 -5.02 -4.20
CA HIS A 108 -14.07 -5.34 -5.20
C HIS A 108 -14.50 -4.11 -6.02
N THR A 109 -14.67 -4.33 -7.32
CA THR A 109 -15.27 -3.35 -8.24
C THR A 109 -16.76 -3.59 -8.30
N ASN A 110 -17.54 -2.64 -7.80
CA ASN A 110 -18.98 -2.76 -7.72
C ASN A 110 -19.61 -2.91 -9.11
N VAL A 111 -20.79 -3.53 -9.12
CA VAL A 111 -21.60 -3.73 -10.32
C VAL A 111 -21.90 -2.38 -11.02
N PRO A 112 -21.79 -2.30 -12.36
CA PRO A 112 -22.16 -1.09 -13.09
C PRO A 112 -23.58 -0.63 -12.76
N GLY A 113 -23.74 0.63 -12.35
CA GLY A 113 -25.02 1.18 -11.87
C GLY A 113 -25.14 1.27 -10.35
N SER A 114 -24.18 0.76 -9.60
CA SER A 114 -24.00 1.06 -8.17
C SER A 114 -23.67 2.54 -7.95
N GLN A 115 -23.96 3.04 -6.75
CA GLN A 115 -23.67 4.43 -6.37
C GLN A 115 -22.17 4.75 -6.43
N HIS A 116 -21.35 3.81 -6.00
CA HIS A 116 -19.90 3.89 -6.03
C HIS A 116 -19.30 2.82 -6.94
N GLU A 117 -18.15 3.13 -7.54
CA GLU A 117 -17.42 2.21 -8.41
C GLU A 117 -16.69 1.13 -7.61
N LYS A 118 -16.27 1.45 -6.39
CA LYS A 118 -15.42 0.58 -5.56
C LYS A 118 -16.02 0.37 -4.18
N ARG A 119 -15.94 -0.87 -3.68
CA ARG A 119 -16.48 -1.23 -2.36
C ARG A 119 -15.83 -0.47 -1.21
N TYR A 120 -14.55 -0.11 -1.33
CA TYR A 120 -13.91 0.73 -0.31
C TYR A 120 -14.59 2.10 -0.14
N GLN A 121 -15.21 2.64 -1.20
CA GLN A 121 -15.94 3.91 -1.12
C GLN A 121 -17.25 3.74 -0.34
N ASP A 122 -17.91 2.59 -0.47
CA ASP A 122 -19.04 2.23 0.37
C ASP A 122 -18.63 2.08 1.85
N VAL A 123 -17.48 1.46 2.10
CA VAL A 123 -16.90 1.36 3.45
C VAL A 123 -16.58 2.75 4.00
N GLU A 124 -15.99 3.66 3.21
CA GLU A 124 -15.77 5.04 3.61
C GLU A 124 -17.08 5.76 3.97
N GLN A 125 -18.18 5.48 3.25
CA GLN A 125 -19.50 6.01 3.57
C GLN A 125 -20.05 5.47 4.90
N ILE A 126 -19.88 4.17 5.17
CA ILE A 126 -20.29 3.55 6.44
C ILE A 126 -19.48 4.13 7.62
N LEU A 127 -18.16 4.26 7.45
CA LEU A 127 -17.28 4.89 8.44
C LEU A 127 -17.65 6.35 8.68
N ALA A 128 -18.01 7.10 7.64
CA ALA A 128 -18.47 8.49 7.76
C ALA A 128 -19.80 8.62 8.51
N ALA A 129 -20.65 7.58 8.51
CA ALA A 129 -21.86 7.50 9.32
C ALA A 129 -21.59 7.18 10.81
N GLY A 130 -20.33 6.95 11.19
CA GLY A 130 -19.92 6.68 12.57
C GLY A 130 -19.99 5.21 12.99
N ILE A 131 -20.15 4.31 12.01
CA ILE A 131 -20.19 2.85 12.21
C ILE A 131 -18.78 2.30 12.06
N ASP A 132 -18.31 1.51 13.02
CA ASP A 132 -16.99 0.85 12.90
C ASP A 132 -17.07 -0.24 11.81
N VAL A 133 -15.99 -0.42 11.04
CA VAL A 133 -15.96 -1.41 9.94
C VAL A 133 -14.75 -2.32 10.08
N TYR A 134 -15.00 -3.63 10.04
CA TYR A 134 -13.97 -4.63 9.84
C TYR A 134 -14.04 -5.10 8.40
N SER A 135 -12.90 -5.10 7.71
CA SER A 135 -12.85 -5.47 6.31
C SER A 135 -11.71 -6.41 5.97
N THR A 136 -11.78 -7.10 4.84
CA THR A 136 -10.68 -7.95 4.38
C THR A 136 -10.17 -7.60 2.99
N VAL A 137 -8.85 -7.70 2.80
CA VAL A 137 -8.20 -7.44 1.53
C VAL A 137 -6.95 -8.29 1.34
N ASN A 138 -6.58 -8.60 0.10
CA ASN A 138 -5.27 -9.18 -0.21
C ASN A 138 -4.28 -8.10 -0.63
N ILE A 139 -3.00 -8.28 -0.29
CA ILE A 139 -1.95 -7.32 -0.62
C ILE A 139 -1.78 -7.06 -2.13
N GLN A 140 -2.12 -8.05 -2.95
CA GLN A 140 -2.08 -7.95 -4.41
C GLN A 140 -2.97 -6.84 -5.01
N HIS A 141 -3.91 -6.33 -4.22
CA HIS A 141 -4.83 -5.28 -4.63
C HIS A 141 -4.31 -3.88 -4.32
N LEU A 142 -3.18 -3.73 -3.60
CA LEU A 142 -2.57 -2.42 -3.40
C LEU A 142 -2.01 -1.89 -4.72
N GLU A 143 -2.24 -0.62 -5.01
CA GLU A 143 -1.81 0.03 -6.25
C GLU A 143 -0.28 0.01 -6.37
N SER A 144 0.44 0.37 -5.29
CA SER A 144 1.91 0.42 -5.27
C SER A 144 2.57 -0.94 -5.57
N LEU A 145 1.91 -2.03 -5.19
CA LEU A 145 2.46 -3.39 -5.28
C LEU A 145 2.03 -4.16 -6.52
N ASN A 146 1.12 -3.60 -7.33
CA ASN A 146 0.51 -4.30 -8.48
C ASN A 146 1.57 -4.84 -9.45
N ASP A 147 2.52 -4.00 -9.86
CA ASP A 147 3.57 -4.37 -10.83
C ASP A 147 4.54 -5.41 -10.25
N LEU A 148 4.86 -5.30 -8.96
CA LEU A 148 5.75 -6.25 -8.29
C LEU A 148 5.07 -7.62 -8.18
N VAL A 149 3.81 -7.65 -7.78
CA VAL A 149 3.02 -8.89 -7.68
C VAL A 149 2.82 -9.52 -9.05
N ALA A 150 2.57 -8.74 -10.10
CA ALA A 150 2.46 -9.24 -11.47
C ALA A 150 3.79 -9.86 -11.95
N ARG A 151 4.94 -9.27 -11.61
CA ARG A 151 6.27 -9.86 -11.91
C ARG A 151 6.54 -11.16 -11.17
N ILE A 152 6.11 -11.26 -9.91
CA ILE A 152 6.31 -12.47 -9.09
C ILE A 152 5.38 -13.59 -9.57
N THR A 153 4.09 -13.30 -9.73
CA THR A 153 3.05 -14.31 -9.93
C THR A 153 2.73 -14.58 -11.40
N GLY A 154 3.09 -13.67 -12.30
CA GLY A 154 2.67 -13.70 -13.71
C GLY A 154 1.19 -13.35 -13.91
N VAL A 155 0.46 -13.01 -12.85
CA VAL A 155 -0.98 -12.71 -12.89
C VAL A 155 -1.22 -11.21 -12.75
N VAL A 156 -1.95 -10.64 -13.70
CA VAL A 156 -2.34 -9.22 -13.66
C VAL A 156 -3.61 -9.07 -12.83
N VAL A 157 -3.51 -8.35 -11.71
CA VAL A 157 -4.64 -8.04 -10.84
C VAL A 157 -5.31 -6.75 -11.32
N ARG A 158 -6.59 -6.86 -11.72
CA ARG A 158 -7.38 -5.74 -12.25
C ARG A 158 -8.06 -4.91 -11.16
N GLU A 159 -8.45 -5.56 -10.08
CA GLU A 159 -9.09 -4.90 -8.95
C GLU A 159 -8.03 -4.32 -8.02
N ARG A 160 -8.08 -3.00 -7.83
CA ARG A 160 -7.06 -2.25 -7.10
C ARG A 160 -7.68 -1.28 -6.12
N ILE A 161 -6.91 -0.98 -5.07
CA ILE A 161 -7.21 0.00 -4.03
C ILE A 161 -6.01 0.90 -3.78
N PRO A 162 -6.25 2.17 -3.40
CA PRO A 162 -5.15 3.07 -3.06
C PRO A 162 -4.56 2.70 -1.69
N ASP A 163 -3.25 2.82 -1.59
CA ASP A 163 -2.45 2.49 -0.41
C ASP A 163 -2.87 3.28 0.84
N ARG A 164 -3.34 4.53 0.65
CA ARG A 164 -3.91 5.40 1.69
C ARG A 164 -4.98 4.76 2.59
N LEU A 165 -5.65 3.70 2.11
CA LEU A 165 -6.66 3.02 2.92
C LEU A 165 -6.04 2.22 4.07
N LEU A 166 -4.83 1.70 3.88
CA LEU A 166 -4.08 1.05 4.96
C LEU A 166 -3.53 2.08 5.92
N GLU A 167 -2.93 3.15 5.40
CA GLU A 167 -2.39 4.28 6.19
C GLU A 167 -3.47 4.94 7.08
N GLN A 168 -4.71 5.03 6.59
CA GLN A 168 -5.82 5.67 7.32
C GLN A 168 -6.59 4.71 8.22
N ALA A 169 -6.26 3.42 8.24
CA ALA A 169 -6.97 2.44 9.05
C ALA A 169 -6.51 2.52 10.52
N ASP A 170 -7.45 2.49 11.45
CA ASP A 170 -7.15 2.48 12.88
C ASP A 170 -6.38 1.22 13.33
N GLU A 171 -6.54 0.11 12.61
CA GLU A 171 -5.82 -1.13 12.89
C GLU A 171 -5.66 -1.99 11.63
N VAL A 172 -4.44 -2.46 11.36
CA VAL A 172 -4.15 -3.41 10.27
C VAL A 172 -3.66 -4.73 10.86
N VAL A 173 -4.36 -5.83 10.55
CA VAL A 173 -4.04 -7.17 11.05
C VAL A 173 -3.56 -8.06 9.91
N VAL A 174 -2.33 -8.56 10.02
CA VAL A 174 -1.77 -9.52 9.07
C VAL A 174 -2.33 -10.91 9.34
N VAL A 175 -2.97 -11.51 8.34
CA VAL A 175 -3.43 -12.90 8.37
C VAL A 175 -2.55 -13.72 7.45
N ASP A 176 -1.73 -14.56 8.07
CA ASP A 176 -0.70 -15.36 7.42
C ASP A 176 -0.85 -16.84 7.77
N VAL A 177 -0.48 -17.70 6.82
CA VAL A 177 -0.44 -19.16 6.94
C VAL A 177 0.76 -19.67 6.16
N THR A 178 1.26 -20.85 6.52
CA THR A 178 2.39 -21.42 5.79
C THR A 178 2.01 -21.75 4.34
N PRO A 179 2.96 -21.65 3.39
CA PRO A 179 2.71 -22.05 2.00
C PRO A 179 2.16 -23.47 1.89
N GLU A 180 2.62 -24.40 2.72
CA GLU A 180 2.16 -25.79 2.76
C GLU A 180 0.66 -25.88 3.10
N THR A 181 0.20 -25.15 4.12
CA THR A 181 -1.23 -25.11 4.49
C THR A 181 -2.10 -24.49 3.38
N LEU A 182 -1.55 -23.51 2.66
CA LEU A 182 -2.26 -22.89 1.55
C LEU A 182 -2.39 -23.84 0.35
N GLU A 183 -1.33 -24.58 0.03
CA GLU A 183 -1.33 -25.61 -1.01
C GLU A 183 -2.32 -26.73 -0.70
N GLU A 184 -2.37 -27.20 0.55
CA GLU A 184 -3.35 -28.19 1.00
C GLU A 184 -4.77 -27.67 0.85
N ARG A 185 -5.06 -26.44 1.30
CA ARG A 185 -6.38 -25.82 1.14
C ARG A 185 -6.78 -25.64 -0.31
N LEU A 186 -5.83 -25.36 -1.19
CA LEU A 186 -6.10 -25.26 -2.62
C LEU A 186 -6.43 -26.64 -3.23
N LYS A 187 -5.67 -27.68 -2.87
CA LYS A 187 -5.92 -29.08 -3.30
C LYS A 187 -7.27 -29.61 -2.82
N ASP A 188 -7.67 -29.21 -1.62
CA ASP A 188 -8.99 -29.53 -1.05
C ASP A 188 -10.15 -28.79 -1.74
N GLY A 189 -9.87 -27.95 -2.75
CA GLY A 189 -10.88 -27.14 -3.43
C GLY A 189 -11.45 -26.01 -2.58
N LYS A 190 -10.81 -25.67 -1.46
CA LYS A 190 -11.29 -24.66 -0.51
C LYS A 190 -10.98 -23.23 -0.97
N ILE A 191 -10.22 -22.99 -2.04
CA ILE A 191 -9.81 -21.63 -2.46
C ILE A 191 -10.40 -21.21 -3.80
N TYR A 192 -10.42 -22.09 -4.81
CA TYR A 192 -10.99 -21.81 -6.13
C TYR A 192 -11.90 -22.95 -6.59
N ALA A 193 -12.80 -22.64 -7.52
CA ALA A 193 -13.54 -23.65 -8.26
C ALA A 193 -12.56 -24.60 -8.98
N PRO A 194 -12.88 -25.91 -9.08
CA PRO A 194 -11.96 -26.95 -9.56
C PRO A 194 -11.34 -26.65 -10.93
N GLU A 195 -12.08 -25.99 -11.82
CA GLU A 195 -11.63 -25.60 -13.16
C GLU A 195 -10.48 -24.59 -13.18
N LYS A 196 -10.31 -23.79 -12.12
CA LYS A 196 -9.25 -22.77 -12.00
C LYS A 196 -8.10 -23.19 -11.10
N ILE A 197 -8.17 -24.38 -10.48
CA ILE A 197 -7.16 -24.85 -9.52
C ILE A 197 -5.82 -25.08 -10.22
N ASP A 198 -5.80 -25.81 -11.35
CA ASP A 198 -4.55 -26.17 -12.03
C ASP A 198 -3.78 -24.95 -12.56
N GLN A 199 -4.49 -23.99 -13.16
CA GLN A 199 -3.88 -22.75 -13.64
C GLN A 199 -3.36 -21.88 -12.48
N SER A 200 -4.06 -21.89 -11.34
CA SER A 200 -3.66 -21.13 -10.15
C SER A 200 -2.46 -21.77 -9.44
N LEU A 201 -2.41 -23.11 -9.35
CA LEU A 201 -1.26 -23.87 -8.84
C LEU A 201 0.00 -23.63 -9.67
N GLN A 202 -0.13 -23.60 -10.99
CA GLN A 202 1.02 -23.42 -11.88
C GLN A 202 1.56 -21.99 -11.91
N ASN A 203 0.80 -20.99 -11.44
CA ASN A 203 1.24 -19.59 -11.43
C ASN A 203 1.29 -19.03 -10.02
N PHE A 204 0.15 -18.57 -9.49
CA PHE A 204 0.08 -17.80 -8.26
C PHE A 204 0.52 -18.60 -7.01
N PHE A 205 0.13 -19.88 -6.91
CA PHE A 205 0.33 -20.71 -5.71
C PHE A 205 1.63 -21.51 -5.71
N GLN A 206 2.60 -21.15 -6.54
CA GLN A 206 3.92 -21.72 -6.42
C GLN A 206 4.56 -21.31 -5.09
N ARG A 207 5.18 -22.26 -4.38
CA ARG A 207 5.89 -22.02 -3.11
C ARG A 207 6.79 -20.77 -3.13
N ARG A 208 7.56 -20.56 -4.21
CA ARG A 208 8.42 -19.37 -4.38
C ARG A 208 7.64 -18.06 -4.37
N ASN A 209 6.45 -18.04 -4.99
CA ASN A 209 5.61 -16.86 -5.11
C ASN A 209 4.94 -16.56 -3.77
N LEU A 210 4.47 -17.59 -3.07
CA LEU A 210 3.87 -17.45 -1.74
C LEU A 210 4.88 -16.92 -0.70
N ILE A 211 6.14 -17.38 -0.75
CA ILE A 211 7.21 -16.84 0.12
C ILE A 211 7.46 -15.37 -0.19
N ALA A 212 7.58 -15.00 -1.47
CA ALA A 212 7.80 -13.61 -1.88
C ALA A 212 6.62 -12.70 -1.51
N LEU A 213 5.38 -13.15 -1.68
CA LEU A 213 4.19 -12.40 -1.29
C LEU A 213 4.08 -12.26 0.24
N ARG A 214 4.50 -13.27 0.99
CA ARG A 214 4.57 -13.22 2.46
C ARG A 214 5.59 -12.19 2.92
N GLU A 215 6.79 -12.21 2.35
CA GLU A 215 7.82 -11.21 2.63
C GLU A 215 7.33 -9.81 2.28
N LEU A 216 6.68 -9.66 1.13
CA LEU A 216 6.09 -8.39 0.70
C LEU A 216 5.02 -7.90 1.70
N ALA A 217 4.15 -8.79 2.18
CA ALA A 217 3.11 -8.45 3.14
C ALA A 217 3.64 -8.03 4.50
N LEU A 218 4.65 -8.72 5.01
CA LEU A 218 5.28 -8.36 6.27
C LEU A 218 6.03 -7.03 6.15
N ARG A 219 6.67 -6.78 5.00
CA ARG A 219 7.38 -5.54 4.73
C ARG A 219 6.44 -4.34 4.66
N GLU A 220 5.37 -4.44 3.87
CA GLU A 220 4.39 -3.35 3.70
C GLU A 220 3.80 -2.90 5.05
N ILE A 221 3.51 -3.85 5.92
CA ILE A 221 2.91 -3.57 7.22
C ILE A 221 3.94 -3.03 8.21
N ALA A 222 5.19 -3.52 8.14
CA ALA A 222 6.28 -2.93 8.92
C ALA A 222 6.52 -1.47 8.54
N ASP A 223 6.45 -1.14 7.24
CA ASP A 223 6.60 0.21 6.72
C ASP A 223 5.45 1.12 7.23
N ASN A 224 4.19 0.65 7.25
CA ASN A 224 3.04 1.40 7.79
C ASN A 224 3.12 1.65 9.31
N VAL A 225 3.57 0.66 10.11
CA VAL A 225 3.71 0.82 11.58
C VAL A 225 4.82 1.82 11.94
N GLU A 226 5.84 1.95 11.08
CA GLU A 226 6.93 2.91 11.28
C GLU A 226 6.45 4.36 11.04
N GLU A 227 5.48 4.59 10.15
CA GLU A 227 4.89 5.92 9.89
C GLU A 227 4.00 6.44 11.05
N ASP A 228 3.14 5.60 11.63
CA ASP A 228 2.32 5.98 12.80
C ASP A 228 3.17 6.34 14.02
N ALA A 229 4.30 5.65 14.22
CA ALA A 229 5.23 5.93 15.31
C ALA A 229 5.99 7.26 15.14
N LEU A 230 6.13 7.75 13.90
CA LEU A 230 6.78 9.03 13.59
C LEU A 230 5.88 10.24 13.89
N GLU A 231 4.55 10.09 13.84
CA GLU A 231 3.62 11.19 14.15
C GLU A 231 3.45 11.43 15.67
N GLU A 232 3.61 10.39 16.51
CA GLU A 232 3.46 10.51 17.96
C GLU A 232 4.74 10.92 18.72
N THR A 233 5.91 10.92 18.06
CA THR A 233 7.19 11.12 18.77
C THR A 233 7.80 12.50 18.52
N GLN A 234 7.68 13.39 19.51
CA GLN A 234 8.48 14.63 19.59
C GLN A 234 10.00 14.34 19.51
N PRO A 235 10.80 15.28 19.00
CA PRO A 235 12.13 14.99 18.47
C PRO A 235 13.14 14.91 19.60
N ASN A 236 13.36 13.74 20.20
CA ASN A 236 14.52 13.47 21.05
C ASN A 236 14.64 11.97 21.32
N THR A 237 15.35 11.23 20.46
CA THR A 237 16.38 10.26 20.88
C THR A 237 17.01 9.57 19.67
N THR A 238 18.33 9.73 19.55
CA THR A 238 19.23 8.97 18.68
C THR A 238 19.27 7.47 19.05
N ALA A 239 18.55 6.64 18.30
CA ALA A 239 18.77 5.19 18.14
C ALA A 239 18.27 4.78 16.74
N PRO A 240 18.78 3.69 16.11
CA PRO A 240 18.91 3.61 14.66
C PRO A 240 17.56 3.30 14.00
N TYR A 241 16.91 4.37 13.52
CA TYR A 241 15.75 4.36 12.65
C TYR A 241 16.02 3.50 11.41
N CYS A 242 15.16 2.53 11.13
CA CYS A 242 15.30 1.61 10.01
C CYS A 242 14.34 1.95 8.85
N ASN A 243 13.90 3.21 8.74
CA ASN A 243 13.21 3.72 7.56
C ASN A 243 13.95 3.32 6.27
N ILE A 244 13.30 2.50 5.43
CA ILE A 244 13.65 2.43 4.00
C ILE A 244 12.98 3.63 3.33
N HIS A 245 13.44 4.83 3.69
CA HIS A 245 13.16 6.03 2.91
C HIS A 245 13.59 5.77 1.47
N GLU A 246 12.77 6.21 0.50
CA GLU A 246 13.27 6.49 -0.84
C GLU A 246 14.55 7.33 -0.69
N ARG A 247 15.64 6.93 -1.34
CA ARG A 247 16.94 7.63 -1.28
C ARG A 247 17.32 8.00 -2.70
N VAL A 248 17.38 9.30 -2.96
CA VAL A 248 17.63 9.82 -4.30
C VAL A 248 19.11 10.13 -4.43
N LEU A 249 19.79 9.47 -5.36
CA LEU A 249 21.18 9.76 -5.72
C LEU A 249 21.23 10.56 -7.01
N VAL A 250 21.85 11.74 -6.97
CA VAL A 250 22.13 12.55 -8.15
C VAL A 250 23.59 12.38 -8.54
N CYS A 251 23.82 11.92 -9.77
CA CYS A 251 25.16 11.77 -10.31
C CYS A 251 25.59 13.08 -11.00
N VAL A 252 26.49 13.83 -10.37
CA VAL A 252 27.01 15.09 -10.90
C VAL A 252 28.33 14.89 -11.63
N SER A 253 28.58 15.75 -12.61
CA SER A 253 29.79 15.78 -13.45
C SER A 253 30.35 17.19 -13.49
N THR A 254 31.51 17.37 -14.14
CA THR A 254 32.16 18.68 -14.30
C THR A 254 31.57 19.53 -15.44
N TYR A 255 30.33 19.24 -15.84
CA TYR A 255 29.65 19.96 -16.92
C TYR A 255 28.70 21.03 -16.39
N PRO A 256 28.45 22.11 -17.16
CA PRO A 256 27.58 23.22 -16.74
C PRO A 256 26.15 22.80 -16.33
N ASN A 257 25.63 21.70 -16.89
CA ASN A 257 24.28 21.22 -16.62
C ASN A 257 24.13 20.49 -15.27
N ALA A 258 25.23 20.24 -14.54
CA ALA A 258 25.21 19.53 -13.27
C ALA A 258 24.35 20.23 -12.21
N LEU A 259 24.34 21.57 -12.19
CA LEU A 259 23.53 22.35 -11.25
C LEU A 259 22.02 22.19 -11.52
N GLN A 260 21.62 22.13 -12.79
CA GLN A 260 20.22 21.93 -13.16
C GLN A 260 19.76 20.52 -12.79
N LEU A 261 20.63 19.51 -12.98
CA LEU A 261 20.37 18.15 -12.57
C LEU A 261 20.20 18.03 -11.05
N LEU A 262 21.05 18.69 -10.27
CA LEU A 262 20.96 18.72 -8.82
C LEU A 262 19.66 19.36 -8.33
N ARG A 263 19.24 20.49 -8.91
CA ARG A 263 17.95 21.12 -8.60
C ARG A 263 16.76 20.21 -8.93
N ARG A 264 16.84 19.48 -10.04
CA ARG A 264 15.80 18.53 -10.45
C ARG A 264 15.75 17.33 -9.50
N GLY A 265 16.91 16.78 -9.15
CA GLY A 265 17.04 15.70 -8.17
C GLY A 265 16.54 16.10 -6.79
N ALA A 266 16.87 17.31 -6.33
CA ALA A 266 16.36 17.87 -5.08
C ALA A 266 14.84 18.04 -5.09
N ARG A 267 14.23 18.44 -6.22
CA ARG A 267 12.77 18.49 -6.34
C ARG A 267 12.12 17.10 -6.26
N ILE A 268 12.73 16.09 -6.89
CA ILE A 268 12.26 14.70 -6.83
C ILE A 268 12.38 14.18 -5.39
N ALA A 269 13.51 14.42 -4.74
CA ALA A 269 13.74 14.07 -3.34
C ALA A 269 12.71 14.75 -2.42
N GLY A 270 12.44 16.04 -2.62
CA GLY A 270 11.43 16.77 -1.87
C GLY A 270 10.00 16.25 -2.06
N TYR A 271 9.63 15.84 -3.28
CA TYR A 271 8.33 15.22 -3.55
C TYR A 271 8.17 13.88 -2.83
N MET A 272 9.23 13.09 -2.77
CA MET A 272 9.27 11.78 -2.10
C MET A 272 9.56 11.86 -0.60
N ARG A 273 9.78 13.07 -0.04
CA ARG A 273 10.31 13.27 1.32
C ARG A 273 11.55 12.39 1.61
N ALA A 274 12.40 12.26 0.59
CA ALA A 274 13.54 11.36 0.52
C ALA A 274 14.85 12.07 0.84
N PRO A 275 15.81 11.42 1.53
CA PRO A 275 17.16 11.94 1.66
C PRO A 275 17.84 12.08 0.28
N LEU A 276 18.44 13.25 0.06
CA LEU A 276 19.17 13.56 -1.16
C LEU A 276 20.66 13.23 -1.00
N TYR A 277 21.18 12.43 -1.92
CA TYR A 277 22.60 12.14 -2.07
C TYR A 277 23.08 12.69 -3.40
N CYS A 278 24.30 13.21 -3.43
CA CYS A 278 24.94 13.68 -4.63
C CYS A 278 26.31 13.04 -4.75
N VAL A 279 26.58 12.33 -5.84
CA VAL A 279 27.88 11.67 -6.07
C VAL A 279 28.63 12.31 -7.23
N PHE A 280 29.90 12.58 -7.00
CA PHE A 280 30.88 12.88 -8.02
C PHE A 280 31.90 11.75 -8.10
N VAL A 281 32.06 11.17 -9.30
CA VAL A 281 33.12 10.18 -9.58
C VAL A 281 34.23 10.87 -10.36
N GLY A 282 35.36 11.07 -9.69
CA GLY A 282 36.59 11.59 -10.29
C GLY A 282 37.41 10.48 -10.94
N ASP A 283 38.01 10.78 -12.08
CA ASP A 283 39.03 9.92 -12.68
C ASP A 283 40.35 10.14 -11.93
N PRO A 284 40.95 9.09 -11.33
CA PRO A 284 42.19 9.22 -10.54
C PRO A 284 43.39 9.73 -11.36
N ASP A 285 43.38 9.54 -12.68
CA ASP A 285 44.49 9.93 -13.56
C ASP A 285 44.30 11.34 -14.15
N ARG A 286 43.17 12.00 -13.89
CA ARG A 286 42.84 13.31 -14.41
C ARG A 286 42.73 14.35 -13.31
N PHE A 287 43.63 15.33 -13.35
CA PHE A 287 43.50 16.53 -12.52
C PHE A 287 42.36 17.42 -13.04
N LEU A 288 41.53 17.87 -12.11
CA LEU A 288 40.48 18.84 -12.37
C LEU A 288 41.10 20.22 -12.64
N THR A 289 40.59 20.90 -13.65
CA THR A 289 40.94 22.31 -13.87
C THR A 289 40.33 23.20 -12.79
N ARG A 290 40.86 24.42 -12.61
CA ARG A 290 40.34 25.37 -11.61
C ARG A 290 38.85 25.67 -11.79
N GLU A 291 38.37 25.71 -13.03
CA GLU A 291 36.96 25.92 -13.35
C GLU A 291 36.10 24.72 -12.93
N GLU A 292 36.56 23.49 -13.18
CA GLU A 292 35.85 22.27 -12.80
C GLU A 292 35.80 22.08 -11.28
N THR A 293 36.88 22.44 -10.56
CA THR A 293 36.90 22.44 -9.10
C THR A 293 35.87 23.42 -8.54
N LEU A 294 35.81 24.64 -9.08
CA LEU A 294 34.87 25.67 -8.64
C LEU A 294 33.40 25.24 -8.89
N GLN A 295 33.13 24.55 -10.00
CA GLN A 295 31.80 24.02 -10.29
C GLN A 295 31.41 22.92 -9.29
N LEU A 296 32.32 22.01 -8.95
CA LEU A 296 32.05 20.97 -7.95
C LEU A 296 31.82 21.54 -6.56
N GLU A 297 32.58 22.56 -6.15
CA GLU A 297 32.34 23.28 -4.90
C GLU A 297 30.96 23.95 -4.88
N THR A 298 30.52 24.48 -6.03
CA THR A 298 29.19 25.07 -6.17
C THR A 298 28.10 24.01 -6.06
N CYS A 299 28.28 22.83 -6.68
CA CYS A 299 27.38 21.69 -6.53
C CYS A 299 27.33 21.17 -5.09
N GLU A 300 28.47 21.11 -4.41
CA GLU A 300 28.53 20.69 -3.00
C GLU A 300 27.78 21.67 -2.10
N ARG A 301 27.96 22.97 -2.30
CA ARG A 301 27.23 24.01 -1.56
C ARG A 301 25.73 23.90 -1.79
N LEU A 302 25.31 23.78 -3.05
CA LEU A 302 23.90 23.64 -3.40
C LEU A 302 23.28 22.34 -2.86
N CYS A 303 24.05 21.25 -2.80
CA CYS A 303 23.61 20.00 -2.19
C CYS A 303 23.31 20.20 -0.69
N LYS A 304 24.21 20.90 0.02
CA LYS A 304 24.03 21.24 1.44
C LYS A 304 22.85 22.19 1.67
N GLU A 305 22.58 23.11 0.76
CA GLU A 305 21.38 23.99 0.82
C GLU A 305 20.06 23.20 0.71
N PHE A 306 20.08 22.01 0.11
CA PHE A 306 18.94 21.09 0.04
C PHE A 306 18.99 19.98 1.10
N ASP A 307 19.75 20.17 2.17
CA ASP A 307 19.97 19.17 3.24
C ASP A 307 20.49 17.81 2.72
N GLY A 308 21.18 17.83 1.56
CA GLY A 308 21.70 16.63 0.90
C GLY A 308 23.16 16.31 1.25
N GLN A 309 23.53 15.03 1.16
CA GLN A 309 24.89 14.56 1.39
C GLN A 309 25.69 14.50 0.08
N PHE A 310 26.84 15.19 0.04
CA PHE A 310 27.76 15.15 -1.10
C PHE A 310 28.87 14.10 -0.91
N ILE A 311 29.05 13.22 -1.89
CA ILE A 311 29.97 12.08 -1.86
C ILE A 311 30.96 12.24 -3.02
N ARG A 312 32.27 12.14 -2.72
CA ARG A 312 33.34 12.14 -3.71
C ARG A 312 33.98 10.76 -3.75
N VAL A 313 34.00 10.13 -4.92
CA VAL A 313 34.63 8.82 -5.14
C VAL A 313 35.62 8.93 -6.29
N ALA A 314 36.73 8.21 -6.21
CA ALA A 314 37.65 8.06 -7.33
C ALA A 314 37.46 6.68 -7.97
N GLY A 315 37.35 6.60 -9.29
CA GLY A 315 37.17 5.31 -9.99
C GLY A 315 37.35 5.42 -11.49
N LEU A 316 38.05 4.45 -12.08
CA LEU A 316 38.23 4.33 -13.54
C LEU A 316 36.91 3.96 -14.23
N ASP A 317 36.12 3.08 -13.60
CA ASP A 317 34.77 2.71 -14.05
C ASP A 317 33.72 3.49 -13.27
N ILE A 318 33.17 4.53 -13.92
CA ILE A 318 32.15 5.41 -13.36
C ILE A 318 30.87 4.64 -13.02
N ALA A 319 30.46 3.70 -13.86
CA ALA A 319 29.22 2.95 -13.65
C ALA A 319 29.33 2.03 -12.44
N LYS A 320 30.48 1.33 -12.32
CA LYS A 320 30.76 0.49 -11.15
C LYS A 320 30.86 1.31 -9.87
N ALA A 321 31.56 2.44 -9.88
CA ALA A 321 31.66 3.33 -8.73
C ALA A 321 30.29 3.87 -8.28
N ILE A 322 29.42 4.28 -9.22
CA ILE A 322 28.04 4.69 -8.90
C ILE A 322 27.25 3.50 -8.33
N SER A 323 27.39 2.30 -8.88
CA SER A 323 26.71 1.11 -8.36
C SER A 323 27.14 0.75 -6.94
N ASP A 324 28.42 0.86 -6.64
CA ASP A 324 28.97 0.58 -5.31
C ASP A 324 28.47 1.61 -4.29
N VAL A 325 28.44 2.89 -4.65
CA VAL A 325 27.82 3.95 -3.83
C VAL A 325 26.33 3.69 -3.64
N ALA A 326 25.61 3.32 -4.70
CA ALA A 326 24.19 3.03 -4.62
C ALA A 326 23.89 1.88 -3.66
N LYS A 327 24.72 0.82 -3.67
CA LYS A 327 24.60 -0.31 -2.72
C LYS A 327 24.97 0.10 -1.29
N GLN A 328 26.06 0.84 -1.12
CA GLN A 328 26.54 1.27 0.20
C GLN A 328 25.53 2.14 0.92
N TYR A 329 24.94 3.11 0.21
CA TYR A 329 23.97 4.06 0.77
C TYR A 329 22.51 3.61 0.58
N ARG A 330 22.30 2.37 0.08
CA ARG A 330 20.97 1.77 -0.15
C ARG A 330 20.04 2.71 -0.93
N ILE A 331 20.57 3.25 -2.02
CA ILE A 331 19.89 4.18 -2.94
C ILE A 331 18.79 3.45 -3.71
N THR A 332 17.62 4.07 -3.82
CA THR A 332 16.45 3.52 -4.53
C THR A 332 16.26 4.17 -5.89
N GLN A 333 16.60 5.46 -6.03
CA GLN A 333 16.46 6.23 -7.27
C GLN A 333 17.79 6.85 -7.67
N ILE A 334 18.17 6.72 -8.95
CA ILE A 334 19.38 7.34 -9.49
C ILE A 334 19.01 8.32 -10.60
N VAL A 335 19.36 9.59 -10.39
CA VAL A 335 19.16 10.68 -11.34
C VAL A 335 20.49 10.95 -12.04
N ILE A 336 20.53 10.66 -13.34
CA ILE A 336 21.72 10.82 -14.18
C ILE A 336 21.40 11.82 -15.30
N GLY A 337 22.35 12.70 -15.59
CA GLY A 337 22.26 13.63 -16.72
C GLY A 337 22.67 12.98 -18.04
N GLU A 338 22.37 13.64 -19.14
CA GLU A 338 22.80 13.20 -20.47
C GLU A 338 24.34 13.13 -20.55
N SER A 339 24.87 11.97 -20.93
CA SER A 339 26.30 11.74 -21.08
C SER A 339 26.79 12.28 -22.42
N GLN A 340 27.71 13.25 -22.39
CA GLN A 340 28.41 13.75 -23.57
C GLN A 340 29.58 12.84 -24.02
N ARG A 341 29.64 11.57 -23.57
CA ARG A 341 30.61 10.61 -24.11
C ARG A 341 30.10 10.10 -25.46
N SER A 342 30.87 10.34 -26.51
CA SER A 342 30.69 9.68 -27.81
C SER A 342 30.60 8.17 -27.60
N ARG A 343 29.61 7.52 -28.23
CA ARG A 343 29.27 6.07 -28.15
C ARG A 343 30.41 5.12 -28.60
N TRP A 344 31.64 5.62 -28.78
CA TRP A 344 32.77 4.95 -29.43
C TRP A 344 34.03 4.82 -28.58
N LYS A 345 34.00 5.19 -27.30
CA LYS A 345 35.06 4.79 -26.36
C LYS A 345 34.54 3.65 -25.50
N THR A 346 34.78 2.44 -25.98
CA THR A 346 34.70 1.19 -25.21
C THR A 346 35.76 1.20 -24.12
#